data_AF-A0A7S2JFU0-F1
#
_entry.id   AF-A0A7S2JFU0-F1
#
_cell.length_a   1.000
_cell.length_b   1.000
_cell.length_c   1.000
_cell.angle_alpha   90.00
_cell.angle_beta   90.00
_cell.angle_gamma   90.00
#
_symmetry.space_group_name_H-M   'P 1'
#
loop_
_entity.id
_entity.type
_entity.pdbx_description
1 polymer ?
#
loop_
_entity_poly.entity_id
_entity_poly.type
_entity_poly.pdbx_seq_one_letter_code
_entity_poly.pdbx_strand_id
1 'polypeptide(L)'
;MAACSVLVRSLRLKCLVAAAVGLLNLTLFSLFIRPSIARINAFFFLQNVFHIGTHGASFYFFTDTAKQYPDGPHFSARFFVTTIGSVASLFGLLGMVCYNRFAK
;
A
#
# COMPACT_ATOMS: atom_id res chain seq x y z
N MET A 1 -20.96 1.18 18.96
CA MET A 1 -20.38 2.41 18.36
C MET A 1 -19.12 2.92 19.08
N ALA A 2 -18.86 2.57 20.34
CA ALA A 2 -17.63 2.97 21.06
C ALA A 2 -16.32 2.36 20.49
N ALA A 3 -16.35 1.13 19.97
CA ALA A 3 -15.17 0.52 19.35
C ALA A 3 -14.69 1.26 18.09
N CYS A 4 -15.63 1.73 17.26
CA CYS A 4 -15.30 2.56 16.09
C CYS A 4 -14.75 3.93 16.48
N SER A 5 -15.23 4.56 17.57
CA SER A 5 -14.72 5.89 17.98
C SER A 5 -13.34 5.84 18.62
N VAL A 6 -13.01 4.75 19.34
CA VAL A 6 -11.67 4.52 19.89
C VAL A 6 -10.65 4.26 18.79
N LEU A 7 -11.04 3.51 17.75
CA LEU A 7 -10.22 3.33 16.55
C LEU A 7 -9.90 4.68 15.89
N VAL A 8 -10.80 5.66 15.86
CA VAL A 8 -10.58 6.94 15.17
C VAL A 8 -9.53 7.83 15.87
N ARG A 9 -9.39 7.74 17.20
CA ARG A 9 -8.67 8.73 18.02
C ARG A 9 -7.15 8.55 18.13
N SER A 10 -6.64 7.31 18.08
CA SER A 10 -5.21 7.03 18.30
C SER A 10 -4.58 6.29 17.12
N LEU A 11 -3.60 6.92 16.49
CA LEU A 11 -2.85 6.33 15.36
C LEU A 11 -2.16 5.02 15.76
N ARG A 12 -1.57 4.97 16.96
CA ARG A 12 -0.88 3.78 17.48
C ARG A 12 -1.82 2.59 17.60
N LEU A 13 -3.04 2.82 18.09
CA LEU A 13 -4.03 1.76 18.24
C LEU A 13 -4.52 1.26 16.86
N LYS A 14 -4.73 2.17 15.89
CA LYS A 14 -5.05 1.78 14.50
C LYS A 14 -3.98 0.86 13.92
N CYS A 15 -2.70 1.23 14.05
CA CYS A 15 -1.59 0.43 13.56
C CYS A 15 -1.53 -0.96 14.21
N LEU A 16 -1.72 -1.03 15.54
CA LEU A 16 -1.73 -2.31 16.26
C LEU A 16 -2.90 -3.21 15.84
N VAL A 17 -4.12 -2.66 15.74
CA VAL A 17 -5.28 -3.43 15.29
C VAL A 17 -5.11 -3.90 13.85
N ALA A 18 -4.63 -3.03 12.95
CA ALA A 18 -4.38 -3.39 11.56
C ALA A 18 -3.33 -4.51 11.45
N ALA A 19 -2.24 -4.45 12.22
CA ALA A 19 -1.24 -5.51 12.26
C ALA A 19 -1.81 -6.83 12.78
N ALA A 20 -2.59 -6.80 13.86
CA ALA A 20 -3.21 -7.99 14.43
C ALA A 20 -4.19 -8.67 13.45
N VAL A 21 -5.06 -7.88 12.80
CA VAL A 21 -6.01 -8.38 11.79
C VAL A 21 -5.26 -8.92 10.56
N GLY A 22 -4.19 -8.25 10.14
CA GLY A 22 -3.33 -8.70 9.04
C GLY A 22 -2.70 -10.06 9.29
N LEU A 23 -2.09 -10.24 10.47
CA LEU A 23 -1.49 -11.52 10.88
C LEU A 23 -2.54 -12.62 11.00
N LEU A 24 -3.72 -12.30 11.52
CA LEU A 24 -4.85 -13.23 11.60
C LEU A 24 -5.25 -13.71 10.20
N ASN A 25 -5.44 -12.81 9.25
CA ASN A 25 -5.78 -13.16 7.86
C ASN A 25 -4.72 -14.04 7.19
N LEU A 26 -3.43 -13.70 7.34
CA LEU A 26 -2.34 -14.51 6.79
C LEU A 26 -2.35 -15.93 7.38
N THR A 27 -2.61 -16.05 8.68
CA THR A 27 -2.68 -17.35 9.37
C THR A 27 -3.87 -18.16 8.87
N LEU A 28 -5.05 -17.54 8.77
CA LEU A 28 -6.26 -18.22 8.28
C LEU A 28 -6.10 -18.68 6.82
N PHE A 29 -5.56 -17.84 5.94
CA PHE A 29 -5.30 -18.24 4.55
C PHE A 29 -4.26 -19.36 4.45
N SER A 30 -3.24 -19.36 5.31
CA SER A 30 -2.22 -20.40 5.31
C SER A 30 -2.74 -21.75 5.81
N LEU A 31 -3.74 -21.76 6.72
CA LEU A 31 -4.30 -22.98 7.30
C LEU A 31 -5.46 -23.56 6.47
N PHE A 32 -6.34 -22.71 5.94
CA PHE A 32 -7.61 -23.17 5.33
C PHE A 32 -7.56 -23.27 3.80
N ILE A 33 -6.56 -22.67 3.14
CA ILE A 33 -6.46 -22.66 1.67
C ILE A 33 -5.31 -23.57 1.22
N ARG A 34 -5.46 -24.18 0.03
CA ARG A 34 -4.38 -24.93 -0.61
C ARG A 34 -3.08 -24.10 -0.65
N PRO A 35 -1.91 -24.66 -0.28
CA PRO A 35 -0.66 -23.91 -0.15
C PRO A 35 -0.27 -23.09 -1.39
N SER A 36 -0.58 -23.58 -2.60
CA SER A 36 -0.30 -22.85 -3.84
C SER A 36 -1.07 -21.53 -3.96
N ILE A 37 -2.31 -21.49 -3.47
CA ILE A 37 -3.16 -20.28 -3.48
C ILE A 37 -2.86 -19.42 -2.25
N ALA A 38 -2.50 -20.01 -1.11
CA ALA A 38 -2.13 -19.28 0.09
C ALA A 38 -0.88 -18.39 -0.13
N ARG A 39 0.15 -18.92 -0.81
CA ARG A 39 1.39 -18.19 -1.09
C ARG A 39 1.17 -16.96 -1.97
N ILE A 40 0.30 -17.04 -2.98
CA ILE A 40 0.05 -15.89 -3.87
C ILE A 40 -0.75 -14.80 -3.15
N ASN A 41 -1.71 -15.18 -2.30
CA ASN A 41 -2.43 -14.23 -1.47
C ASN A 41 -1.52 -13.56 -0.43
N ALA A 42 -0.59 -14.31 0.16
CA ALA A 42 0.41 -13.74 1.07
C ALA A 42 1.32 -12.73 0.35
N PHE A 43 1.73 -13.02 -0.89
CA PHE A 43 2.48 -12.07 -1.71
C PHE A 43 1.69 -10.79 -1.97
N PHE A 44 0.44 -10.89 -2.43
CA PHE A 44 -0.40 -9.71 -2.67
C PHE A 44 -0.71 -8.95 -1.37
N PHE A 45 -0.88 -9.63 -0.25
CA PHE A 45 -1.04 -9.00 1.04
C PHE A 45 0.18 -8.15 1.41
N LEU A 46 1.38 -8.73 1.33
CA LEU A 46 2.63 -8.01 1.59
C LEU A 46 2.82 -6.84 0.62
N GLN A 47 2.56 -7.03 -0.68
CA GLN A 47 2.61 -5.95 -1.66
C GLN A 47 1.72 -4.77 -1.26
N ASN A 48 0.50 -5.04 -0.78
CA ASN A 48 -0.42 -4.00 -0.34
C ASN A 48 0.00 -3.32 0.97
N VAL A 49 0.65 -4.05 1.89
CA VAL A 49 1.20 -3.46 3.13
C VAL A 49 2.27 -2.41 2.83
N PHE A 50 3.11 -2.67 1.82
CA PHE A 50 4.15 -1.73 1.38
C PHE A 50 3.70 -0.75 0.31
N HIS A 51 2.43 -0.80 -0.11
CA HIS A 51 1.92 0.10 -1.11
C HIS A 51 1.66 1.49 -0.52
N ILE A 52 2.45 2.47 -0.98
CA ILE A 52 2.24 3.87 -0.65
C ILE A 52 1.46 4.50 -1.80
N GLY A 53 0.16 4.68 -1.59
CA GLY A 53 -0.73 5.36 -2.54
C GLY A 53 -1.01 6.80 -2.10
N THR A 54 -0.87 7.75 -3.02
CA THR A 54 -1.38 9.11 -2.82
C THR A 54 -2.84 9.15 -3.26
N HIS A 55 -3.76 9.49 -2.35
CA HIS A 55 -5.19 9.60 -2.67
C HIS A 55 -5.52 10.91 -3.38
N GLY A 56 -6.62 10.92 -4.15
CA GLY A 56 -6.90 11.94 -5.18
C GLY A 56 -6.89 13.41 -4.72
N ALA A 57 -7.19 13.72 -3.46
CA ALA A 57 -7.08 15.10 -2.96
C ALA A 57 -5.62 15.51 -2.66
N SER A 58 -4.76 14.56 -2.26
CA SER A 58 -3.34 14.78 -2.04
C SER A 58 -2.60 15.11 -3.34
N PHE A 59 -3.17 14.75 -4.50
CA PHE A 59 -2.62 15.08 -5.80
C PHE A 59 -2.45 16.59 -6.02
N TYR A 60 -3.46 17.39 -5.66
CA TYR A 60 -3.40 18.85 -5.78
C TYR A 60 -2.34 19.44 -4.85
N PHE A 61 -2.25 18.94 -3.62
CA PHE A 61 -1.18 19.30 -2.69
C PHE A 61 0.22 19.07 -3.29
N PHE A 62 0.40 17.98 -4.03
CA PHE A 62 1.70 17.64 -4.63
C PHE A 62 2.01 18.38 -5.93
N THR A 63 1.01 18.82 -6.70
CA THR A 63 1.19 19.29 -8.09
C THR A 63 0.74 20.72 -8.37
N ASP A 64 0.01 21.36 -7.45
CA ASP A 64 -0.42 22.75 -7.59
C ASP A 64 0.79 23.67 -7.74
N THR A 65 0.62 24.73 -8.54
CA THR A 65 1.68 25.73 -8.76
C THR A 65 1.85 26.63 -7.54
N ALA A 66 2.99 27.33 -7.42
CA ALA A 66 3.25 28.29 -6.34
C ALA A 66 2.20 29.42 -6.23
N LYS A 67 1.46 29.70 -7.32
CA LYS A 67 0.33 30.65 -7.29
C LYS A 67 -0.94 30.07 -6.65
N GLN A 68 -1.12 28.76 -6.73
CA GLN A 68 -2.28 28.04 -6.22
C GLN A 68 -2.07 27.58 -4.77
N TYR A 69 -0.86 27.15 -4.42
CA TYR A 69 -0.49 26.77 -3.06
C TYR A 69 0.99 27.02 -2.77
N PRO A 70 1.38 28.19 -2.20
CA PRO A 70 2.79 28.61 -2.07
C PRO A 70 3.69 27.67 -1.27
N ASP A 71 3.12 26.96 -0.29
CA ASP A 71 3.85 26.08 0.64
C ASP A 71 3.90 24.61 0.16
N GLY A 72 3.52 24.36 -1.10
CA GLY A 72 3.47 23.02 -1.67
C GLY A 72 4.83 22.47 -2.09
N PRO A 73 5.01 21.14 -2.14
CA PRO A 73 6.23 20.52 -2.68
C PRO A 73 6.40 20.70 -4.20
N HIS A 74 5.37 21.13 -4.93
CA HIS A 74 5.43 21.52 -6.35
C HIS A 74 6.06 20.48 -7.29
N PHE A 75 5.75 19.20 -7.09
CA PHE A 75 6.20 18.15 -8.00
C PHE A 75 5.60 18.35 -9.40
N SER A 76 6.42 18.17 -10.43
CA SER A 76 5.93 18.30 -11.80
C SER A 76 4.88 17.23 -12.12
N ALA A 77 3.86 17.60 -12.89
CA ALA A 77 2.87 16.65 -13.39
C ALA A 77 3.51 15.48 -14.17
N ARG A 78 4.65 15.73 -14.84
CA ARG A 78 5.42 14.67 -15.52
C ARG A 78 5.97 13.66 -14.51
N PHE A 79 6.59 14.12 -13.43
CA PHE A 79 7.10 13.22 -12.38
C PHE A 79 5.99 12.32 -11.84
N PHE A 80 4.82 12.89 -11.57
CA PHE A 80 3.70 12.14 -11.02
C PHE A 80 3.14 11.09 -11.99
N VAL A 81 2.96 11.44 -13.27
CA VAL A 81 2.35 10.54 -14.25
C VAL A 81 3.34 9.50 -14.77
N THR A 82 4.54 9.92 -15.19
CA THR A 82 5.47 9.02 -15.88
C THR A 82 6.43 8.34 -14.92
N THR A 83 6.97 9.04 -13.92
CA THR A 83 8.02 8.47 -13.06
C THR A 83 7.43 7.46 -12.08
N ILE A 84 6.34 7.81 -11.39
CA ILE A 84 5.66 6.89 -10.46
C ILE A 84 5.18 5.64 -11.19
N GLY A 85 4.50 5.81 -12.33
CA GLY A 85 3.98 4.68 -13.11
C GLY A 85 5.09 3.76 -13.64
N SER A 86 6.18 4.32 -14.16
CA SER A 86 7.30 3.54 -14.70
C SER A 86 8.04 2.78 -13.60
N VAL A 87 8.31 3.44 -12.46
CA VAL A 87 8.96 2.81 -11.31
C VAL A 87 8.06 1.71 -10.74
N ALA A 88 6.77 1.97 -10.52
CA ALA A 88 5.84 0.97 -10.04
C ALA A 88 5.77 -0.26 -10.96
N SER A 89 5.76 -0.05 -12.28
CA SER A 89 5.75 -1.14 -13.26
C SER A 89 7.04 -1.96 -13.23
N LEU A 90 8.20 -1.30 -13.16
CA LEU A 90 9.51 -1.95 -13.08
C LEU A 90 9.61 -2.84 -11.82
N PHE A 91 9.29 -2.28 -10.66
CA PHE A 91 9.35 -3.02 -9.40
C PHE A 91 8.26 -4.09 -9.29
N GLY A 92 7.10 -3.89 -9.91
CA GLY A 92 6.07 -4.92 -10.04
C GLY A 92 6.54 -6.13 -10.85
N LEU A 93 7.24 -5.90 -11.97
CA LEU A 93 7.88 -6.96 -12.76
C LEU A 93 8.95 -7.69 -11.95
N LEU A 94 9.83 -6.95 -11.27
CA LEU A 94 10.85 -7.54 -10.39
C LEU A 94 10.22 -8.38 -9.27
N GLY A 95 9.15 -7.89 -8.65
CA GLY A 95 8.40 -8.63 -7.63
C GLY A 95 7.83 -9.95 -8.14
N MET A 96 7.25 -9.96 -9.34
CA MET A 96 6.76 -11.18 -9.99
C MET A 96 7.89 -12.17 -10.29
N VAL A 97 9.04 -11.70 -10.78
CA VAL A 97 10.22 -12.54 -11.03
C VAL A 97 10.73 -13.17 -9.72
N CYS A 98 10.84 -12.37 -8.66
CA CYS A 98 11.23 -12.86 -7.34
C CYS A 98 10.24 -13.91 -6.81
N TYR A 99 8.94 -13.67 -6.93
CA TYR A 99 7.92 -14.62 -6.51
C TYR A 99 8.05 -15.96 -7.26
N ASN A 100 8.16 -15.93 -8.58
CA ASN A 100 8.31 -17.15 -9.38
C ASN A 100 9.61 -17.91 -9.10
N ARG A 101 10.67 -17.23 -8.64
CA ARG A 101 11.96 -17.85 -8.31
C ARG A 101 12.03 -18.41 -6.89
N PHE A 102 11.42 -17.75 -5.91
CA PHE A 102 11.59 -18.09 -4.49
C PHE A 102 10.36 -18.70 -3.81
N ALA A 103 9.14 -18.44 -4.31
CA ALA A 103 7.89 -18.84 -3.65
C ALA A 103 7.08 -19.90 -4.39
N LYS A 104 7.50 -20.28 -5.61
CA LYS A 104 6.88 -21.35 -6.40
C LYS A 104 7.11 -22.71 -5.74
#